data_AF-F2SRI5-F1
#
_entry.id   AF-F2SRI5-F1
#
_cell.length_a   1.000
_cell.length_b   1.000
_cell.length_c   1.000
_cell.angle_alpha   90.00
_cell.angle_beta   90.00
_cell.angle_gamma   90.00
#
_symmetry.space_group_name_H-M   'P 1'
#
loop_
_entity.id
_entity.type
_entity.pdbx_description
1 polymer ?
#
loop_
_entity_poly.entity_id
_entity_poly.type
_entity_poly.pdbx_seq_one_letter_code
_entity_poly.pdbx_strand_id
1 'polypeptide(L)'
;MASGMLFDPMRLLRLAPLISSTGSVMYSTCELIMNSAFLHPTIRREADVVLPRWFNTVFQSGVTIVVGLIAITSSTSIANIYLSYNNDLSITEGIMTLPFSAKMYALGVTCALGHLTFIPWVAPPIKRLRTNTSKRGGSAEMEDWLSVHRIRWTVADFPAWVAIFLAVLTFEGTL
;
A
#
# COMPACT_ATOMS: atom_id res chain seq x y z
N MET A 1 -11.71 -28.80 1.71
CA MET A 1 -10.52 -29.08 0.89
C MET A 1 -9.85 -27.76 0.53
N ALA A 2 -8.94 -27.26 1.36
CA ALA A 2 -8.22 -26.00 1.12
C ALA A 2 -6.86 -26.20 0.43
N SER A 3 -6.40 -27.46 0.28
CA SER A 3 -5.09 -27.78 -0.27
C SER A 3 -4.96 -27.42 -1.75
N GLY A 4 -6.00 -27.63 -2.57
CA GLY A 4 -5.96 -27.29 -4.00
C GLY A 4 -5.76 -25.80 -4.30
N MET A 5 -6.18 -24.91 -3.39
CA MET A 5 -6.04 -23.45 -3.58
C MET A 5 -4.61 -22.94 -3.38
N LEU A 6 -3.82 -23.58 -2.53
CA LEU A 6 -2.44 -23.16 -2.24
C LEU A 6 -1.41 -23.77 -3.19
N PHE A 7 -1.76 -24.85 -3.91
CA PHE A 7 -0.84 -25.56 -4.79
C PHE A 7 -1.09 -25.34 -6.30
N ASP A 8 -2.13 -24.60 -6.69
CA ASP A 8 -2.31 -24.13 -8.08
C ASP A 8 -1.56 -22.79 -8.27
N PRO A 9 -0.45 -22.77 -9.04
CA PRO A 9 0.34 -21.56 -9.26
C PRO A 9 -0.45 -20.43 -9.90
N MET A 10 -1.46 -20.74 -10.73
CA MET A 10 -2.24 -19.73 -11.43
C MET A 10 -3.25 -19.06 -10.50
N ARG A 11 -3.90 -19.85 -9.64
CA ARG A 11 -4.77 -19.31 -8.58
C ARG A 11 -3.97 -18.49 -7.58
N LEU A 12 -2.79 -18.97 -7.20
CA LEU A 12 -1.90 -18.22 -6.30
C LEU A 12 -1.48 -16.88 -6.92
N LEU A 13 -1.12 -16.86 -8.21
CA LEU A 13 -0.78 -15.63 -8.93
C LEU A 13 -1.94 -14.63 -8.99
N ARG A 14 -3.18 -15.11 -9.17
CA ARG A 14 -4.40 -14.27 -9.18
C ARG A 14 -4.73 -13.69 -7.80
N LEU A 15 -4.49 -14.45 -6.74
CA LEU A 15 -4.76 -14.04 -5.36
C LEU A 15 -3.63 -13.21 -4.74
N ALA A 16 -2.40 -13.38 -5.20
CA ALA A 16 -1.22 -12.71 -4.64
C ALA A 16 -1.39 -11.17 -4.53
N PRO A 17 -1.91 -10.44 -5.54
CA PRO A 17 -2.14 -9.01 -5.42
C PRO A 17 -3.13 -8.64 -4.31
N LEU A 18 -4.16 -9.47 -4.10
CA LEU A 18 -5.16 -9.22 -3.06
C LEU A 18 -4.56 -9.45 -1.68
N ILE A 19 -3.77 -10.51 -1.51
CA ILE A 19 -3.07 -10.81 -0.25
C ILE A 19 -2.11 -9.66 0.10
N SER A 20 -1.27 -9.23 -0.85
CA SER A 20 -0.29 -8.17 -0.60
C SER A 20 -0.95 -6.80 -0.41
N SER A 21 -1.97 -6.44 -1.19
CA SER A 21 -2.70 -5.17 -1.00
C SER A 21 -3.51 -5.14 0.31
N THR A 22 -4.03 -6.29 0.76
CA THR A 22 -4.63 -6.42 2.09
C THR A 22 -3.58 -6.15 3.18
N GLY A 23 -2.37 -6.70 3.00
CA GLY A 23 -1.22 -6.36 3.84
C GLY A 23 -0.91 -4.87 3.87
N SER A 24 -0.94 -4.19 2.72
CA SER A 24 -0.72 -2.73 2.63
C SER A 24 -1.77 -1.93 3.40
N VAL A 25 -3.05 -2.23 3.21
CA VAL A 25 -4.14 -1.53 3.93
C VAL A 25 -4.05 -1.80 5.43
N MET A 26 -3.84 -3.05 5.85
CA MET A 26 -3.71 -3.39 7.26
C MET A 26 -2.52 -2.68 7.91
N TYR A 27 -1.34 -2.76 7.28
CA TYR A 27 -0.12 -2.13 7.80
C TYR A 27 -0.29 -0.61 7.92
N SER A 28 -0.81 0.04 6.88
CA SER A 28 -1.04 1.50 6.88
C SER A 28 -2.13 1.94 7.87
N THR A 29 -3.15 1.13 8.12
CA THR A 29 -4.14 1.36 9.18
C THR A 29 -3.50 1.22 10.57
N CYS A 30 -2.67 0.20 10.79
CA CYS A 30 -1.90 0.06 12.02
C CYS A 30 -0.97 1.26 12.25
N GLU A 31 -0.24 1.70 11.23
CA GLU A 31 0.59 2.90 11.29
C GLU A 31 -0.23 4.13 11.68
N LEU A 32 -1.42 4.32 11.10
CA LEU A 32 -2.30 5.44 11.43
C LEU A 32 -2.72 5.39 12.90
N ILE A 33 -3.18 4.23 13.40
CA ILE A 33 -3.64 4.06 14.78
C ILE A 33 -2.49 4.25 15.77
N MET A 34 -1.40 3.50 15.60
CA MET A 34 -0.27 3.49 16.52
C MET A 34 0.42 4.85 16.58
N ASN A 35 0.65 5.49 15.44
CA ASN A 35 1.32 6.79 15.42
C ASN A 35 0.40 7.93 15.88
N SER A 36 -0.91 7.85 15.65
CA SER A 36 -1.86 8.84 16.19
C SER A 36 -1.90 8.84 17.72
N ALA A 37 -1.60 7.70 18.36
CA ALA A 37 -1.53 7.63 19.82
C ALA A 37 -0.50 8.61 20.41
N PHE A 38 0.64 8.81 19.74
CA PHE A 38 1.68 9.78 20.17
C PHE A 38 1.21 11.24 20.12
N LEU A 39 0.09 11.53 19.46
CA LEU A 39 -0.49 12.87 19.41
C LEU A 39 -1.50 13.14 20.54
N HIS A 40 -1.81 12.13 21.36
CA HIS A 40 -2.78 12.26 22.43
C HIS A 40 -2.31 13.30 23.47
N PRO A 41 -3.16 14.26 23.89
CA PRO A 41 -2.73 15.38 24.74
C PRO A 41 -2.04 14.96 26.04
N THR A 42 -2.43 13.82 26.62
CA THR A 42 -1.90 13.34 27.90
C THR A 42 -0.47 12.79 27.83
N ILE A 43 0.03 12.45 26.63
CA ILE A 43 1.39 11.90 26.46
C ILE A 43 2.22 12.70 25.44
N ARG A 44 1.68 13.78 24.89
CA ARG A 44 2.29 14.49 23.75
C ARG A 44 3.68 15.06 24.10
N ARG A 45 3.85 15.56 25.32
CA ARG A 45 5.13 16.10 25.80
C ARG A 45 6.18 14.99 25.93
N GLU A 46 5.81 13.84 26.46
CA GLU A 46 6.66 12.68 26.59
C GLU A 46 6.96 12.08 25.20
N ALA A 47 5.98 12.08 24.30
CA ALA A 47 6.10 11.65 22.92
C ALA A 47 7.13 12.49 22.16
N ASP A 48 7.19 13.81 22.34
CA ASP A 48 8.21 14.66 21.71
C ASP A 48 9.65 14.18 21.99
N VAL A 49 9.89 13.60 23.17
CA VAL A 49 11.20 13.09 23.60
C VAL A 49 11.47 11.68 23.06
N VAL A 50 10.42 10.88 22.86
CA VAL A 50 10.53 9.46 22.46
C VAL A 50 10.48 9.28 20.95
N LEU A 51 9.65 10.08 20.26
CA LEU A 51 9.35 9.95 18.83
C LEU A 51 10.58 9.89 17.92
N PRO A 52 11.61 10.76 18.06
CA PRO A 52 12.81 10.67 17.24
C PRO A 52 13.52 9.30 17.35
N ARG A 53 13.59 8.74 18.56
CA ARG A 53 14.22 7.43 18.80
C ARG A 53 13.34 6.31 18.26
N TRP A 54 12.06 6.33 18.60
CA TRP A 54 11.05 5.39 18.10
C TRP A 54 11.10 5.29 16.56
N PHE A 55 11.03 6.45 15.88
CA PHE A 55 11.00 6.48 14.43
C PHE A 55 12.32 6.01 13.82
N ASN A 56 13.48 6.32 14.40
CA ASN A 56 14.75 5.76 13.94
C ASN A 56 14.83 4.23 14.10
N THR A 57 14.14 3.65 15.09
CA THR A 57 14.09 2.20 15.28
C THR A 57 13.19 1.51 14.25
N VAL A 58 11.98 2.04 14.00
CA VAL A 58 10.97 1.31 13.20
C VAL A 58 10.95 1.70 11.73
N PHE A 59 11.42 2.89 11.36
CA PHE A 59 11.20 3.46 10.03
C PHE A 59 11.76 2.60 8.90
N GLN A 60 12.98 2.09 9.05
CA GLN A 60 13.61 1.30 7.98
C GLN A 60 12.84 -0.01 7.74
N SER A 61 12.39 -0.68 8.81
CA SER A 61 11.54 -1.87 8.70
C SER A 61 10.22 -1.54 8.03
N GLY A 62 9.60 -0.41 8.37
CA GLY A 62 8.36 0.05 7.73
C GLY A 62 8.54 0.31 6.24
N VAL A 63 9.63 0.97 5.83
CA VAL A 63 9.96 1.17 4.41
C VAL A 63 10.12 -0.16 3.69
N THR A 64 10.84 -1.13 4.28
CA THR A 64 11.02 -2.45 3.68
C THR A 64 9.69 -3.18 3.49
N ILE A 65 8.78 -3.12 4.48
CA ILE A 65 7.45 -3.73 4.39
C ILE A 65 6.64 -3.06 3.27
N VAL A 66 6.55 -1.72 3.26
CA VAL A 66 5.76 -0.98 2.26
C VAL A 66 6.28 -1.22 0.84
N VAL A 67 7.59 -1.11 0.62
CA VAL A 67 8.18 -1.35 -0.71
C VAL A 67 7.98 -2.80 -1.14
N GLY A 68 8.15 -3.76 -0.23
CA GLY A 68 7.91 -5.18 -0.53
C GLY A 68 6.46 -5.45 -0.93
N LEU A 69 5.49 -4.91 -0.19
CA LEU A 69 4.07 -5.09 -0.50
C LEU A 69 3.67 -4.41 -1.81
N ILE A 70 4.18 -3.20 -2.09
CA ILE A 70 3.95 -2.52 -3.38
C ILE A 70 4.56 -3.31 -4.53
N ALA A 71 5.77 -3.84 -4.36
CA ALA A 71 6.45 -4.64 -5.38
C ALA A 71 5.69 -5.93 -5.69
N ILE A 72 5.26 -6.67 -4.66
CA ILE A 72 4.47 -7.89 -4.85
C ILE A 72 3.12 -7.57 -5.51
N THR A 73 2.40 -6.57 -5.00
CA THR A 73 1.09 -6.16 -5.54
C THR A 73 1.19 -5.76 -7.00
N SER A 74 2.18 -4.93 -7.34
CA SER A 74 2.37 -4.41 -8.68
C SER A 74 2.80 -5.50 -9.65
N SER A 75 3.85 -6.26 -9.31
CA SER A 75 4.39 -7.31 -10.20
C SER A 75 3.38 -8.41 -10.50
N THR A 76 2.66 -8.89 -9.49
CA THR A 76 1.66 -9.96 -9.67
C THR A 76 0.41 -9.46 -10.39
N SER A 77 -0.02 -8.22 -10.17
CA SER A 77 -1.12 -7.63 -10.95
C SER A 77 -0.74 -7.42 -12.42
N ILE A 78 0.48 -6.94 -12.69
CA ILE A 78 1.01 -6.81 -14.06
C ILE A 78 1.04 -8.18 -14.75
N ALA A 79 1.45 -9.23 -14.05
CA ALA A 79 1.43 -10.59 -14.58
C ALA A 79 0.01 -11.04 -14.94
N ASN A 80 -1.00 -10.77 -14.09
CA ASN A 80 -2.40 -11.09 -14.40
C ASN A 80 -2.93 -10.32 -15.62
N ILE A 81 -2.55 -9.05 -15.78
CA ILE A 81 -2.90 -8.25 -16.97
C ILE A 81 -2.25 -8.85 -18.21
N TYR A 82 -0.96 -9.17 -18.16
CA TYR A 82 -0.20 -9.76 -19.27
C TYR A 82 -0.79 -11.10 -19.72
N LEU A 83 -1.12 -11.97 -18.77
CA LEU A 83 -1.76 -13.25 -19.07
C LEU A 83 -3.18 -13.10 -19.64
N SER A 84 -3.87 -11.99 -19.36
CA SER A 84 -5.17 -11.69 -19.97
C SER A 84 -5.04 -11.31 -21.44
N TYR A 85 -4.00 -10.56 -21.81
CA TYR A 85 -3.68 -10.29 -23.22
C TYR A 85 -3.35 -11.59 -23.98
N ASN A 86 -2.47 -12.43 -23.42
CA ASN A 86 -2.02 -13.66 -24.10
C ASN A 86 -3.10 -14.72 -24.34
N ASN A 87 -4.26 -14.63 -23.68
CA ASN A 87 -5.31 -15.64 -23.78
C ASN A 87 -6.48 -15.28 -24.69
N ASP A 88 -6.69 -14.02 -25.12
CA ASP A 88 -7.77 -13.68 -26.08
C ASP A 88 -7.72 -12.25 -26.67
N LEU A 89 -6.72 -11.41 -26.36
CA LEU A 89 -6.71 -9.99 -26.75
C LEU A 89 -5.31 -9.50 -27.15
N SER A 90 -5.16 -8.95 -28.36
CA SER A 90 -3.89 -8.36 -28.78
C SER A 90 -3.54 -7.12 -27.94
N ILE A 91 -2.26 -6.97 -27.56
CA ILE A 91 -1.74 -5.75 -26.88
C ILE A 91 -2.05 -4.46 -27.65
N THR A 92 -2.28 -4.57 -28.97
CA THR A 92 -2.60 -3.45 -29.85
C THR A 92 -4.01 -2.89 -29.69
N GLU A 93 -4.94 -3.64 -29.09
CA GLU A 93 -6.35 -3.20 -28.94
C GLU A 93 -6.57 -2.25 -27.76
N GLY A 94 -5.56 -2.09 -26.90
CA GLY A 94 -5.55 -1.15 -25.79
C GLY A 94 -6.34 -1.63 -24.56
N ILE A 95 -6.22 -0.88 -23.46
CA ILE A 95 -6.72 -1.30 -22.13
C ILE A 95 -8.25 -1.40 -22.05
N MET A 96 -8.98 -0.75 -22.95
CA MET A 96 -10.45 -0.67 -22.91
C MET A 96 -11.13 -1.97 -23.35
N THR A 97 -10.46 -2.78 -24.18
CA THR A 97 -10.96 -4.07 -24.67
C THR A 97 -10.69 -5.22 -23.69
N LEU A 98 -9.88 -5.00 -22.66
CA LEU A 98 -9.59 -5.99 -21.63
C LEU A 98 -10.85 -6.48 -20.89
N PRO A 99 -10.83 -7.69 -20.32
CA PRO A 99 -11.81 -8.13 -19.34
C PRO A 99 -11.87 -7.16 -18.15
N PHE A 100 -13.03 -7.08 -17.50
CA PHE A 100 -13.21 -6.19 -16.34
C PHE A 100 -12.17 -6.46 -15.24
N SER A 101 -11.87 -7.73 -14.95
CA SER A 101 -10.86 -8.13 -13.97
C SER A 101 -9.47 -7.55 -14.28
N ALA A 102 -9.04 -7.60 -15.54
CA ALA A 102 -7.76 -7.06 -15.97
C ALA A 102 -7.70 -5.52 -15.88
N LYS A 103 -8.80 -4.80 -16.20
CA LYS A 103 -8.89 -3.35 -15.96
C LYS A 103 -8.78 -3.01 -14.48
N MET A 104 -9.40 -3.82 -13.62
CA MET A 104 -9.34 -3.64 -12.18
C MET A 104 -7.95 -3.93 -11.61
N TYR A 105 -7.24 -4.95 -12.11
CA TYR A 105 -5.81 -5.12 -11.80
C TYR A 105 -4.99 -3.90 -12.24
N ALA A 106 -5.24 -3.35 -13.43
CA ALA A 106 -4.51 -2.17 -13.91
C ALA A 106 -4.75 -0.95 -13.03
N LEU A 107 -6.01 -0.66 -12.68
CA LEU A 107 -6.36 0.39 -11.72
C LEU A 107 -5.67 0.16 -10.37
N GLY A 108 -5.68 -1.08 -9.88
CA GLY A 108 -5.00 -1.49 -8.66
C GLY A 108 -3.50 -1.17 -8.67
N VAL A 109 -2.80 -1.51 -9.75
CA VAL A 109 -1.36 -1.18 -9.93
C VAL A 109 -1.15 0.32 -9.98
N THR A 110 -1.96 1.05 -10.74
CA THR A 110 -1.86 2.51 -10.84
C THR A 110 -1.99 3.16 -9.47
N CYS A 111 -2.98 2.77 -8.67
CA CYS A 111 -3.16 3.27 -7.31
C CYS A 111 -2.01 2.84 -6.38
N ALA A 112 -1.57 1.57 -6.44
CA ALA A 112 -0.48 1.05 -5.60
C ALA A 112 0.85 1.76 -5.87
N LEU A 113 1.20 2.02 -7.14
CA LEU A 113 2.37 2.83 -7.51
C LEU A 113 2.14 4.31 -7.22
N GLY A 114 0.90 4.78 -7.32
CA GLY A 114 0.47 6.12 -6.92
C GLY A 114 0.85 6.47 -5.48
N HIS A 115 0.91 5.48 -4.58
CA HIS A 115 1.46 5.64 -3.22
C HIS A 115 2.81 6.37 -3.23
N LEU A 116 3.72 5.98 -4.13
CA LEU A 116 5.09 6.50 -4.18
C LEU A 116 5.14 7.97 -4.59
N THR A 117 4.09 8.49 -5.22
CA THR A 117 4.02 9.91 -5.58
C THR A 117 3.98 10.82 -4.35
N PHE A 118 3.59 10.30 -3.17
CA PHE A 118 3.51 11.08 -1.93
C PHE A 118 4.86 11.30 -1.23
N ILE A 119 5.95 10.69 -1.72
CA ILE A 119 7.30 10.81 -1.13
C ILE A 119 7.73 12.27 -0.88
N PRO A 120 7.53 13.23 -1.81
CA PRO A 120 7.95 14.63 -1.60
C PRO A 120 7.30 15.30 -0.38
N TRP A 121 6.09 14.90 0.00
CA TRP A 121 5.38 15.45 1.16
C TRP A 121 5.65 14.67 2.45
N VAL A 122 5.96 13.38 2.32
CA VAL A 122 6.26 12.47 3.44
C VAL A 122 7.70 12.63 3.94
N ALA A 123 8.66 12.85 3.03
CA ALA A 123 10.09 12.86 3.38
C ALA A 123 10.52 14.02 4.31
N PRO A 124 10.06 15.28 4.14
CA PRO A 124 10.49 16.38 5.00
C PRO A 124 10.16 16.22 6.50
N PRO A 125 8.91 15.91 6.93
CA PRO A 125 8.61 15.73 8.34
C PRO A 125 9.36 14.53 8.93
N ILE A 126 9.48 13.42 8.18
CA ILE A 126 10.28 12.26 8.60
C ILE A 126 11.73 12.65 8.84
N LYS A 127 12.34 13.42 7.93
CA LYS A 127 13.73 13.85 8.08
C LYS A 127 13.89 14.64 9.38
N ARG A 128 13.05 15.65 9.62
CA ARG A 128 13.10 16.47 10.84
C ARG A 128 12.84 15.67 12.12
N LEU A 129 11.92 14.71 12.06
CA LEU A 129 11.61 13.79 13.15
C LEU A 129 12.83 12.91 13.50
N ARG A 130 13.45 12.30 12.49
CA ARG A 130 14.59 11.40 12.66
C ARG A 130 15.87 12.12 13.07
N THR A 131 16.12 13.32 12.56
CA THR A 131 17.29 14.13 12.94
C THR A 131 17.08 14.89 14.26
N ASN A 132 15.88 14.82 14.84
CA ASN A 132 15.50 15.58 16.03
C ASN A 132 15.79 17.09 15.90
N THR A 133 15.50 17.66 14.73
CA THR A 133 15.77 19.09 14.42
C THR A 133 14.51 19.93 14.38
N SER A 134 13.35 19.38 14.76
CA SER A 134 12.10 20.14 14.75
C SER A 134 12.06 21.17 15.87
N LYS A 135 11.79 22.42 15.52
CA LYS A 135 11.52 23.48 16.49
C LYS A 135 10.11 23.37 17.11
N ARG A 136 9.22 22.59 16.50
CA ARG A 136 7.82 22.39 16.93
C ARG A 136 7.64 21.12 17.78
N GLY A 137 8.69 20.32 17.97
CA GLY A 137 8.63 19.01 18.63
C GLY A 137 8.33 17.86 17.66
N GLY A 138 8.67 16.63 18.07
CA GLY A 138 8.48 15.43 17.25
C GLY A 138 7.02 15.12 16.94
N SER A 139 6.11 15.43 17.87
CA SER A 139 4.66 15.24 17.73
C SER A 139 4.09 16.13 16.62
N ALA A 140 4.59 17.35 16.44
CA ALA A 140 4.18 18.21 15.35
C ALA A 140 4.61 17.67 13.98
N GLU A 141 5.83 17.13 13.87
CA GLU A 141 6.27 16.47 12.63
C GLU A 141 5.50 15.17 12.36
N MET A 142 5.15 14.42 13.42
CA MET A 142 4.30 13.25 13.32
C MET A 142 2.89 13.60 12.84
N GLU A 143 2.34 14.71 13.31
CA GLU A 143 1.04 15.24 12.84
C GLU A 143 1.08 15.65 11.38
N ASP A 144 2.12 16.38 10.96
CA ASP A 144 2.34 16.74 9.56
C ASP A 144 2.43 15.47 8.68
N TRP A 145 3.20 14.46 9.10
CA TRP A 145 3.30 13.18 8.40
C TRP A 145 1.96 12.42 8.33
N LEU A 146 1.24 12.33 9.45
CA LEU A 146 -0.07 11.66 9.55
C LEU A 146 -1.13 12.32 8.66
N SER A 147 -1.06 13.64 8.48
CA SER A 147 -1.99 14.35 7.60
C SER A 147 -1.86 13.86 6.14
N VAL A 148 -0.63 13.73 5.64
CA VAL A 148 -0.34 13.21 4.30
C VAL A 148 -0.67 11.72 4.21
N HIS A 149 -0.34 10.95 5.26
CA HIS A 149 -0.65 9.52 5.34
C HIS A 149 -2.14 9.23 5.20
N ARG A 150 -3.02 9.99 5.86
CA ARG A 150 -4.48 9.83 5.74
C ARG A 150 -4.97 10.07 4.31
N ILE A 151 -4.45 11.10 3.64
CA ILE A 151 -4.80 11.40 2.25
C ILE A 151 -4.33 10.25 1.35
N ARG A 152 -3.05 9.88 1.44
CA ARG A 152 -2.46 8.77 0.67
C ARG A 152 -3.23 7.47 0.87
N TRP A 153 -3.58 7.14 2.11
CA TRP A 153 -4.38 5.96 2.43
C TRP A 153 -5.73 5.98 1.70
N THR A 154 -6.41 7.13 1.73
CA THR A 154 -7.75 7.30 1.16
C THR A 154 -7.76 7.27 -0.37
N VAL A 155 -6.73 7.84 -1.03
CA VAL A 155 -6.73 8.02 -2.49
C VAL A 155 -5.85 7.03 -3.26
N ALA A 156 -4.95 6.33 -2.58
CA ALA A 156 -4.05 5.35 -3.18
C ALA A 156 -4.22 3.96 -2.57
N ASP A 157 -3.95 3.82 -1.26
CA ASP A 157 -3.87 2.49 -0.62
C ASP A 157 -5.21 1.75 -0.62
N PHE A 158 -6.29 2.43 -0.19
CA PHE A 158 -7.63 1.83 -0.13
C PHE A 158 -8.25 1.60 -1.52
N PRO A 159 -8.21 2.56 -2.49
CA PRO A 159 -8.68 2.31 -3.84
C PRO A 159 -7.92 1.19 -4.56
N ALA A 160 -6.60 1.06 -4.34
CA ALA A 160 -5.82 -0.05 -4.89
C ALA A 160 -6.38 -1.40 -4.43
N TRP A 161 -6.63 -1.53 -3.12
CA TRP A 161 -7.21 -2.74 -2.54
C TRP A 161 -8.61 -3.03 -3.07
N VAL A 162 -9.50 -2.03 -3.14
CA VAL A 162 -10.86 -2.20 -3.68
C VAL A 162 -10.82 -2.67 -5.13
N ALA A 163 -10.00 -2.04 -5.97
CA ALA A 163 -9.86 -2.44 -7.37
C ALA A 163 -9.38 -3.90 -7.48
N ILE A 164 -8.34 -4.28 -6.75
CA ILE A 164 -7.81 -5.65 -6.77
C ILE A 164 -8.81 -6.66 -6.22
N PHE A 165 -9.57 -6.32 -5.18
CA PHE A 165 -10.64 -7.15 -4.66
C PHE A 165 -11.70 -7.42 -5.72
N LEU A 166 -12.15 -6.39 -6.43
CA LEU A 166 -13.08 -6.53 -7.55
C LEU A 166 -12.47 -7.37 -8.68
N ALA A 167 -11.19 -7.20 -8.98
CA ALA A 167 -10.48 -7.99 -10.00
C ALA A 167 -10.55 -9.50 -9.68
N VAL A 168 -10.30 -9.87 -8.42
CA VAL A 168 -10.37 -11.27 -7.97
C VAL A 168 -11.79 -11.81 -7.98
N LEU A 169 -12.79 -11.01 -7.55
CA LEU A 169 -14.18 -11.45 -7.53
C LEU A 169 -14.78 -11.68 -8.92
N THR A 170 -14.31 -10.93 -9.90
CA THR A 170 -14.85 -10.93 -11.28
C THR A 170 -13.96 -11.70 -12.25
N PHE A 171 -12.95 -12.40 -11.75
CA PHE A 171 -12.11 -13.23 -12.59
C PHE A 171 -12.91 -14.44 -13.09
N GLU A 172 -13.13 -14.52 -14.41
CA GLU A 172 -13.83 -15.63 -15.05
C GLU A 172 -12.97 -16.91 -15.01
N GLY A 173 -13.49 -17.93 -14.34
CA GLY A 173 -12.74 -19.12 -13.95
C GLY A 173 -12.81 -19.25 -12.44
N THR A 174 -13.94 -19.76 -11.96
CA THR A 174 -14.24 -20.04 -10.56
C THR A 174 -13.01 -20.51 -9.78
N LEU A 175 -12.75 -19.86 -8.64
CA LEU A 175 -11.82 -20.31 -7.61
C LEU A 175 -12.06 -21.77 -7.21
#